data_AF-A0A7T4C5I3-F1
#
_entry.id   AF-A0A7T4C5I3-F1
#
_cell.length_a   1.000
_cell.length_b   1.000
_cell.length_c   1.000
_cell.angle_alpha   90.00
_cell.angle_beta   90.00
_cell.angle_gamma   90.00
#
_symmetry.space_group_name_H-M   'P 1'
#
loop_
_entity.id
_entity.type
_entity.pdbx_description
1 polymer ?
#
loop_
_entity_poly.entity_id
_entity_poly.type
_entity_poly.pdbx_seq_one_letter_code
_entity_poly.pdbx_strand_id
1 'polypeptide(L)'
;MPHPAPPSSPSAGRHLIKLDQWFASSKLCSDCGHKMPDMPLHQRQWVCPACGAGHDRDINAAMNIQQQGILELKAAGHVVSTHGGQR
;
A
#
# COMPACT_ATOMS: atom_id res chain seq x y z
N MET A 1 25.89 -8.54 41.86
CA MET A 1 26.27 -7.73 40.68
C MET A 1 25.07 -7.66 39.76
N PRO A 2 24.37 -6.52 39.64
CA PRO A 2 23.28 -6.39 38.67
C PRO A 2 23.88 -6.30 37.26
N HIS A 3 23.52 -7.26 36.41
CA HIS A 3 23.84 -7.20 35.00
C HIS A 3 23.05 -6.05 34.34
N PRO A 4 23.68 -5.22 33.50
CA PRO A 4 22.95 -4.22 32.73
C PRO A 4 21.98 -4.92 31.76
N ALA A 5 20.74 -4.45 31.72
CA ALA A 5 19.76 -4.87 30.73
C ALA A 5 20.31 -4.59 29.31
N PRO A 6 20.04 -5.47 28.32
CA PRO A 6 20.43 -5.21 26.94
C PRO A 6 19.78 -3.90 26.46
N PRO A 7 20.47 -3.10 25.62
CA PRO A 7 19.88 -1.88 25.08
C PRO A 7 18.61 -2.26 24.30
N SER A 8 17.48 -1.67 24.71
CA SER A 8 16.25 -1.69 23.93
C SER A 8 16.59 -1.15 22.54
N SER A 9 16.44 -1.99 21.52
CA SER A 9 16.67 -1.61 20.12
C SER A 9 15.92 -0.29 19.84
N PRO A 10 16.60 0.80 19.43
CA PRO A 10 15.91 2.01 19.06
C PRO A 10 14.97 1.65 17.92
N SER A 11 13.67 1.93 18.07
CA SER A 11 12.71 1.78 17.00
C SER A 11 13.25 2.52 15.77
N ALA A 12 13.73 1.77 14.78
CA ALA A 12 14.19 2.34 13.52
C ALA A 12 13.14 3.36 13.03
N GLY A 13 13.58 4.53 12.56
CA GLY A 13 12.71 5.65 12.16
C GLY A 13 11.64 5.23 11.15
N ARG A 14 10.47 4.84 11.66
CA ARG A 14 9.30 4.39 10.89
C ARG A 14 8.27 5.51 10.93
N HIS A 15 7.79 5.90 9.76
CA HIS A 15 6.71 6.86 9.64
C HIS A 15 5.39 6.11 9.47
N LEU A 16 4.41 6.44 10.30
CA LEU A 16 3.04 5.94 10.19
C LEU A 16 2.15 7.07 9.71
N ILE A 17 1.38 6.79 8.66
CA ILE A 17 0.41 7.71 8.10
C ILE A 17 -0.96 7.04 8.04
N LYS A 18 -2.01 7.83 8.21
CA LYS A 18 -3.39 7.37 8.02
C LYS A 18 -3.84 7.75 6.63
N LEU A 19 -4.33 6.77 5.87
CA LEU A 19 -5.02 7.02 4.62
C LEU A 19 -6.50 7.25 4.86
N ASP A 20 -7.18 7.86 3.89
CA ASP A 20 -8.62 8.01 3.92
C ASP A 20 -9.33 6.64 3.97
N GLN A 21 -10.30 6.49 4.86
CA GLN A 21 -11.02 5.21 5.06
C GLN A 21 -11.85 4.79 3.85
N TRP A 22 -12.21 5.74 2.98
CA TRP A 22 -13.00 5.54 1.76
C TRP A 22 -12.12 5.50 0.51
N PHE A 23 -10.79 5.45 0.67
CA PHE A 23 -9.88 5.22 -0.44
C PHE A 23 -10.21 3.90 -1.13
N ALA A 24 -10.53 3.98 -2.42
CA ALA A 24 -11.05 2.87 -3.21
C ALA A 24 -9.95 1.88 -3.65
N SER A 25 -9.11 1.44 -2.72
CA SER A 25 -7.92 0.62 -2.98
C SER A 25 -8.22 -0.68 -3.73
N SER A 26 -9.35 -1.32 -3.46
CA SER A 26 -9.77 -2.56 -4.14
C SER A 26 -10.43 -2.34 -5.50
N LYS A 27 -10.91 -1.11 -5.79
CA LYS A 27 -11.58 -0.76 -7.05
C LYS A 27 -10.67 -0.05 -8.05
N LEU A 28 -9.52 0.47 -7.60
CA LEU A 28 -8.53 1.12 -8.46
C LEU A 28 -7.61 0.07 -9.08
N CYS A 29 -7.34 0.17 -10.38
CA CYS A 29 -6.27 -0.58 -11.03
C CYS A 29 -4.91 -0.04 -10.59
N SER A 30 -4.07 -0.87 -9.97
CA SER A 30 -2.70 -0.49 -9.57
C SER A 30 -1.81 -0.09 -10.75
N ASP A 31 -2.10 -0.57 -11.96
CA ASP A 31 -1.24 -0.38 -13.13
C ASP A 31 -1.57 0.90 -13.90
N CYS A 32 -2.86 1.30 -13.95
CA CYS A 32 -3.30 2.45 -14.76
C CYS A 32 -4.19 3.46 -14.02
N GLY A 33 -4.59 3.18 -12.77
CA GLY A 33 -5.46 4.06 -11.98
C GLY A 33 -6.94 4.05 -12.36
N HIS A 34 -7.37 3.21 -13.32
CA HIS A 34 -8.79 3.09 -13.66
C HIS A 34 -9.61 2.62 -12.44
N LYS A 35 -10.71 3.33 -12.14
CA LYS A 35 -11.62 2.97 -11.05
C LYS A 35 -12.79 2.15 -11.57
N MET A 36 -12.88 0.91 -11.11
CA MET A 36 -14.02 0.03 -11.39
C MET A 36 -15.31 0.63 -10.80
N PRO A 37 -16.43 0.61 -11.55
CA PRO A 37 -17.71 1.11 -11.05
C PRO A 37 -18.21 0.26 -9.87
N ASP A 38 -18.08 -1.07 -9.99
CA ASP A 38 -18.43 -2.02 -8.94
C ASP A 38 -17.35 -3.09 -8.73
N MET A 39 -17.28 -3.63 -7.52
CA MET A 39 -16.34 -4.69 -7.14
C MET A 39 -16.97 -5.56 -6.04
N PRO A 40 -17.76 -6.58 -6.42
CA PRO A 40 -18.41 -7.46 -5.48
C PRO A 40 -17.40 -8.20 -4.59
N LEU A 41 -17.76 -8.47 -3.33
CA LEU A 41 -16.87 -9.16 -2.37
C LEU A 41 -16.45 -10.57 -2.82
N HIS A 42 -17.21 -11.23 -3.69
CA HIS A 42 -16.86 -12.54 -4.25
C HIS A 42 -15.86 -12.45 -5.41
N GLN A 43 -15.68 -11.28 -6.02
CA GLN A 43 -14.77 -11.08 -7.15
C GLN A 43 -13.32 -10.96 -6.63
N ARG A 44 -12.63 -12.10 -6.50
CA ARG A 44 -11.21 -12.13 -6.09
C ARG A 44 -10.25 -11.81 -7.21
N GLN A 45 -10.61 -12.15 -8.44
CA GLN A 45 -9.81 -11.90 -9.63
C GLN A 45 -10.62 -11.11 -10.66
N TRP A 46 -9.98 -10.13 -11.28
CA TRP A 46 -10.60 -9.30 -12.31
C TRP A 46 -9.55 -8.81 -13.30
N VAL A 47 -10.02 -8.46 -14.51
CA VAL A 47 -9.18 -7.86 -15.56
C VAL A 47 -9.58 -6.41 -15.68
N CYS A 48 -8.60 -5.51 -15.67
CA CYS A 48 -8.84 -4.09 -15.86
C CYS A 48 -9.36 -3.82 -17.28
N PRO A 49 -10.57 -3.23 -17.45
CA PRO A 49 -11.12 -2.96 -18.78
C PRO A 49 -10.37 -1.84 -19.52
N ALA A 50 -9.60 -1.02 -18.81
CA ALA A 50 -8.86 0.10 -19.40
C ALA A 50 -7.47 -0.30 -19.92
N CYS A 51 -6.76 -1.21 -19.25
CA CYS A 51 -5.39 -1.59 -19.61
C CYS A 51 -5.15 -3.09 -19.82
N GLY A 52 -6.14 -3.94 -19.53
CA GLY A 52 -6.02 -5.40 -19.68
C GLY A 52 -5.22 -6.11 -18.60
N ALA A 53 -4.71 -5.41 -17.58
CA ALA A 53 -3.98 -6.03 -16.47
C ALA A 53 -4.88 -6.98 -15.66
N GLY A 54 -4.36 -8.16 -15.34
CA GLY A 54 -5.03 -9.13 -14.45
C GLY A 54 -4.65 -8.89 -12.99
N HIS A 55 -5.65 -8.83 -12.12
CA HIS A 55 -5.47 -8.53 -10.71
C HIS A 55 -6.03 -9.63 -9.80
N ASP A 56 -5.26 -9.99 -8.77
CA ASP A 56 -5.84 -10.43 -7.51
C ASP A 56 -6.24 -9.20 -6.69
N ARG A 57 -7.46 -9.18 -6.17
CA ARG A 57 -8.06 -8.01 -5.52
C ARG A 57 -7.27 -7.56 -4.29
N ASP A 58 -6.77 -8.48 -3.49
CA ASP A 58 -6.10 -8.15 -2.22
C ASP A 58 -4.68 -7.67 -2.49
N ILE A 59 -3.98 -8.29 -3.46
CA ILE A 59 -2.67 -7.83 -3.94
C ILE A 59 -2.78 -6.43 -4.59
N ASN A 60 -3.78 -6.21 -5.44
CA ASN A 60 -4.03 -4.90 -6.04
C ASN A 60 -4.33 -3.83 -4.98
N ALA A 61 -5.18 -4.14 -3.99
CA ALA A 61 -5.45 -3.23 -2.89
C ALA A 61 -4.20 -2.87 -2.09
N ALA A 62 -3.33 -3.85 -1.81
CA ALA A 62 -2.07 -3.61 -1.11
C ALA A 62 -1.13 -2.68 -1.91
N MET A 63 -1.01 -2.88 -3.22
CA MET A 63 -0.22 -2.00 -4.10
C MET A 63 -0.76 -0.57 -4.10
N ASN A 64 -2.08 -0.40 -4.22
CA ASN A 64 -2.71 0.92 -4.16
C ASN A 64 -2.51 1.62 -2.81
N ILE A 65 -2.65 0.90 -1.70
CA ILE A 65 -2.40 1.42 -0.34
C ILE A 65 -0.94 1.84 -0.18
N GLN A 66 0.00 1.02 -0.66
CA GLN A 66 1.41 1.34 -0.63
C GLN A 66 1.71 2.61 -1.43
N GLN A 67 1.20 2.71 -2.65
CA GLN A 67 1.41 3.86 -3.53
C GLN A 67 0.82 5.13 -2.91
N GLN A 68 -0.44 5.08 -2.44
CA GLN A 68 -1.05 6.22 -1.76
C GLN A 68 -0.24 6.62 -0.52
N GLY A 69 0.23 5.65 0.25
CA GLY A 69 1.05 5.93 1.42
C GLY A 69 2.37 6.63 1.10
N ILE A 70 3.04 6.21 0.02
CA ILE A 70 4.25 6.88 -0.47
C ILE A 70 3.93 8.31 -0.90
N LEU A 71 2.80 8.55 -1.55
CA LEU A 71 2.38 9.90 -1.97
C LEU A 71 2.14 10.81 -0.76
N GLU A 72 1.41 10.35 0.25
CA GLU A 72 1.15 11.12 1.48
C GLU A 72 2.45 11.44 2.23
N LEU A 73 3.37 10.47 2.36
CA LEU A 73 4.67 10.70 2.99
C LEU A 73 5.52 11.74 2.24
N LYS A 74 5.50 11.68 0.90
CA LYS A 74 6.18 12.67 0.06
C LYS A 74 5.55 14.05 0.20
N ALA A 75 4.21 14.13 0.24
CA ALA A 75 3.49 15.38 0.44
C ALA A 75 3.80 16.01 1.81
N ALA A 76 4.04 15.19 2.83
CA ALA A 76 4.52 15.63 4.14
C ALA A 76 6.02 16.00 4.19
N GLY A 77 6.75 15.93 3.07
CA GLY A 77 8.15 16.33 2.96
C GLY A 77 9.17 15.24 3.32
N HIS A 78 8.75 13.99 3.47
CA HIS A 78 9.67 12.88 3.74
C HIS A 78 10.31 12.32 2.48
N VAL A 79 11.59 11.94 2.57
CA VAL A 79 12.28 11.17 1.53
C VAL A 79 12.00 9.68 1.76
N VAL A 80 11.27 9.06 0.83
CA VAL A 80 10.87 7.64 0.92
C VAL A 80 11.65 6.81 -0.09
N SER A 81 12.32 5.74 0.36
CA SER A 81 12.96 4.75 -0.50
C SER A 81 12.09 3.50 -0.62
N THR A 82 11.61 3.21 -1.82
CA THR A 82 10.79 2.02 -2.10
C THR A 82 11.69 0.86 -2.46
N HIS A 83 11.90 -0.09 -1.54
CA HIS A 83 12.47 -1.38 -1.88
C HIS A 83 11.32 -2.24 -2.38
N GLY A 84 11.13 -2.30 -3.70
CA GLY A 84 10.10 -3.15 -4.29
C GLY A 84 10.32 -4.59 -3.84
N GLY A 85 9.44 -5.10 -2.98
CA GLY A 85 9.40 -6.51 -2.62
C GLY A 85 9.21 -7.30 -3.91
N GLN A 86 10.20 -8.12 -4.26
CA GLN A 86 10.16 -8.91 -5.49
C GLN A 86 8.96 -9.86 -5.41
N ARG A 87 8.18 -9.86 -6.48
CA ARG A 87 6.98 -10.68 -6.68
C ARG A 87 7.34 -12.15 -6.79
#